data_AF-A0A947W8E4-F1
#
_entry.id   AF-A0A947W8E4-F1
#
_cell.length_a   1.000
_cell.length_b   1.000
_cell.length_c   1.000
_cell.angle_alpha   90.00
_cell.angle_beta   90.00
_cell.angle_gamma   90.00
#
_symmetry.space_group_name_H-M   'P 1'
#
loop_
_entity.id
_entity.type
_entity.pdbx_description
1 polymer ?
#
loop_
_entity_poly.entity_id
_entity_poly.type
_entity_poly.pdbx_seq_one_letter_code
_entity_poly.pdbx_strand_id
1 'polypeptide(L)'
;MFCPFCGLEIPDHASMCTYCSSYINLPPELSEGDIKRIRGRYREKYSIETPDASAALRREMSSGIIPALYSARVVAFIFDWGIIVACTAYAMNQLVRISEFLLLIAPLAAFLYFILLTSLSGRTIGKLIVGIQVVGGKKKELPSLFQSIVRSIMMIISFLFLFAGVIAPIYDPDCRAWHDRIAGTYVIYKR
;
A
#
# COMPACT_ATOMS: atom_id res chain seq x y z
N MET A 1 -10.10 -15.27 21.38
CA MET A 1 -8.89 -16.13 21.21
C MET A 1 -7.76 -15.43 20.43
N PHE A 2 -6.51 -15.93 20.42
CA PHE A 2 -5.40 -15.34 19.62
C PHE A 2 -5.12 -16.13 18.34
N CYS A 3 -4.85 -15.43 17.23
CA CYS A 3 -4.40 -16.05 16.00
C CYS A 3 -2.99 -16.65 16.21
N PRO A 4 -2.79 -17.97 15.99
CA PRO A 4 -1.50 -18.62 16.22
C PRO A 4 -0.42 -18.21 15.21
N PHE A 5 -0.79 -17.47 14.15
CA PHE A 5 0.11 -17.03 13.08
C PHE A 5 0.58 -15.60 13.24
N CYS A 6 -0.33 -14.65 13.54
CA CYS A 6 0.02 -13.23 13.66
C CYS A 6 -0.05 -12.68 15.09
N GLY A 7 -0.55 -13.46 16.06
CA GLY A 7 -0.68 -13.02 17.46
C GLY A 7 -1.76 -11.98 17.73
N LEU A 8 -2.61 -11.65 16.73
CA LEU A 8 -3.74 -10.73 16.91
C LEU A 8 -4.90 -11.45 17.62
N GLU A 9 -5.60 -10.71 18.49
CA GLU A 9 -6.85 -11.17 19.10
C GLU A 9 -7.97 -11.23 18.06
N ILE A 10 -8.71 -12.34 18.05
CA ILE A 10 -9.77 -12.66 17.08
C ILE A 10 -11.00 -13.26 17.79
N PRO A 11 -12.21 -13.15 17.20
CA PRO A 11 -13.43 -13.75 17.73
C PRO A 11 -13.35 -15.28 17.85
N ASP A 12 -13.99 -15.87 18.86
CA ASP A 12 -13.82 -17.28 19.23
C ASP A 12 -14.36 -18.29 18.22
N HIS A 13 -15.20 -17.84 17.29
CA HIS A 13 -15.79 -18.65 16.22
C HIS A 13 -15.26 -18.26 14.83
N ALA A 14 -14.16 -17.50 14.76
CA ALA A 14 -13.61 -17.05 13.49
C ALA A 14 -12.85 -18.19 12.78
N SER A 15 -13.44 -18.71 11.71
CA SER A 15 -12.79 -19.69 10.81
C SER A 15 -11.64 -19.09 9.98
N MET A 16 -11.46 -17.77 10.02
CA MET A 16 -10.43 -17.04 9.28
C MET A 16 -9.98 -15.80 10.05
N CYS A 17 -8.67 -15.56 10.14
CA CYS A 17 -8.13 -14.33 10.71
C CYS A 17 -8.29 -13.16 9.74
N THR A 18 -8.94 -12.08 10.15
CA THR A 18 -9.16 -10.89 9.29
C THR A 18 -7.88 -10.11 9.00
N TYR A 19 -6.84 -10.28 9.80
CA TYR A 19 -5.55 -9.59 9.64
C TYR A 19 -4.59 -10.34 8.71
N CYS A 20 -4.23 -11.59 9.04
CA CYS A 20 -3.32 -12.39 8.22
C CYS A 20 -4.02 -13.21 7.13
N SER A 21 -5.36 -13.31 7.17
CA SER A 21 -6.16 -14.08 6.20
C SER A 21 -5.92 -15.59 6.22
N SER A 22 -5.28 -16.12 7.27
CA SER A 22 -5.13 -17.56 7.49
C SER A 22 -6.44 -18.18 7.97
N TYR A 23 -6.82 -19.32 7.39
CA TYR A 23 -7.91 -20.17 7.90
C TYR A 23 -7.47 -20.84 9.19
N ILE A 24 -8.37 -20.85 10.16
CA ILE A 24 -8.09 -21.34 11.51
C ILE A 24 -8.94 -22.59 11.73
N ASN A 25 -8.39 -23.74 11.36
CA ASN A 25 -8.99 -25.04 11.64
C ASN A 25 -8.52 -25.50 13.02
N LEU A 26 -9.12 -24.95 14.09
CA LEU A 26 -8.87 -25.51 15.43
C LEU A 26 -9.69 -26.79 15.62
N PRO A 27 -9.10 -27.84 16.21
CA PRO A 27 -9.88 -28.95 16.73
C PRO A 27 -10.94 -28.43 17.71
N PRO A 28 -12.18 -28.97 17.69
CA PRO A 28 -13.29 -28.51 18.51
C PRO A 28 -13.09 -28.71 20.02
N GLU A 29 -12.03 -29.39 20.44
CA GLU A 29 -11.74 -29.80 21.82
C GLU A 29 -10.82 -28.82 22.58
N LEU A 30 -10.32 -27.76 21.94
CA LEU A 30 -9.37 -26.82 22.55
C LEU A 30 -10.07 -25.67 23.26
N SER A 31 -9.93 -25.60 24.59
CA SER A 31 -10.45 -24.51 25.42
C SER A 31 -9.59 -23.23 25.32
N GLU A 32 -10.16 -22.06 25.59
CA GLU A 32 -9.46 -20.76 25.55
C GLU A 32 -8.19 -20.70 26.41
N GLY A 33 -8.16 -21.45 27.53
CA GLY A 33 -7.02 -21.50 28.44
C GLY A 33 -5.80 -22.24 27.86
N ASP A 34 -6.04 -23.20 26.96
CA ASP A 34 -4.99 -24.05 26.41
C ASP A 34 -4.20 -23.33 25.32
N ILE A 35 -4.85 -22.43 24.56
CA ILE A 35 -4.25 -21.68 23.44
C ILE A 35 -3.04 -20.84 23.88
N LYS A 36 -3.06 -20.27 25.09
CA LYS A 36 -1.95 -19.46 25.64
C LYS A 36 -0.73 -20.30 26.04
N ARG A 37 -0.89 -21.61 26.30
CA ARG A 37 0.18 -22.51 26.80
C ARG A 37 0.89 -23.30 25.69
N ILE A 38 0.39 -23.26 24.45
CA ILE A 38 0.88 -24.09 23.36
C ILE A 38 2.09 -23.42 22.68
N ARG A 39 3.27 -23.55 23.30
CA ARG A 39 4.56 -23.48 22.61
C ARG A 39 5.17 -24.89 22.56
N GLY A 40 5.37 -25.42 21.36
CA GLY A 40 6.23 -26.59 21.10
C GLY A 40 5.57 -27.98 21.19
N ARG A 41 4.98 -28.36 22.33
CA ARG A 41 4.73 -29.80 22.63
C ARG A 41 3.55 -30.49 21.91
N TYR A 42 2.55 -29.77 21.40
CA TYR A 42 1.38 -30.38 20.73
C TYR A 42 1.49 -30.47 19.20
N ARG A 43 2.47 -29.76 18.60
CA ARG A 43 2.69 -29.73 17.13
C ARG A 43 3.05 -31.12 16.59
N GLU A 44 3.90 -31.82 17.33
CA GLU A 44 4.35 -33.19 17.06
C GLU A 44 3.24 -34.22 17.30
N LYS A 45 2.47 -34.06 18.38
CA LYS A 45 1.47 -35.05 18.83
C LYS A 45 0.27 -35.18 17.88
N TYR A 46 -0.11 -34.10 17.19
CA TYR A 46 -1.28 -34.08 16.29
C TYR A 46 -0.94 -33.93 14.82
N SER A 47 0.35 -34.04 14.45
CA SER A 47 0.80 -33.86 13.07
C SER A 47 0.18 -32.63 12.41
N ILE A 48 0.06 -31.53 13.17
CA ILE A 48 -0.46 -30.27 12.63
C ILE A 48 0.62 -29.78 11.68
N GLU A 49 0.46 -30.09 10.40
CA GLU A 49 1.31 -29.58 9.34
C GLU A 49 1.35 -28.08 9.51
N THR A 50 2.54 -27.55 9.76
CA THR A 50 2.76 -26.11 9.68
C THR A 50 2.26 -25.70 8.30
N PRO A 51 1.30 -24.75 8.18
CA PRO A 51 0.90 -24.29 6.86
C PRO A 51 2.18 -23.91 6.15
N ASP A 52 2.43 -24.56 5.02
CA ASP A 52 3.72 -24.50 4.33
C ASP A 52 4.00 -23.02 4.06
N ALA A 53 4.90 -22.44 4.86
CA ALA A 53 5.26 -21.04 4.73
C ALA A 53 5.78 -20.79 3.32
N SER A 54 6.43 -21.78 2.71
CA SER A 54 6.84 -21.71 1.32
C SER A 54 5.69 -21.89 0.32
N ALA A 55 4.56 -22.53 0.65
CA ALA A 55 3.35 -22.51 -0.17
C ALA A 55 2.56 -21.18 -0.05
N ALA A 56 2.52 -20.56 1.13
CA ALA A 56 1.96 -19.23 1.33
C ALA A 56 2.81 -18.17 0.61
N LEU A 57 4.13 -18.24 0.76
CA LEU A 57 5.09 -17.41 0.04
C LEU A 57 5.05 -17.68 -1.47
N ARG A 58 4.89 -18.95 -1.90
CA ARG A 58 4.65 -19.31 -3.31
C ARG A 58 3.33 -18.79 -3.82
N ARG A 59 2.27 -18.70 -3.01
CA ARG A 59 0.98 -18.08 -3.40
C ARG A 59 1.05 -16.57 -3.50
N GLU A 60 1.81 -15.91 -2.62
CA GLU A 60 2.12 -14.49 -2.70
C GLU A 60 3.03 -14.18 -3.91
N MET A 61 4.08 -14.97 -4.14
CA MET A 61 4.93 -14.89 -5.35
C MET A 61 4.15 -15.24 -6.62
N SER A 62 3.22 -16.21 -6.58
CA SER A 62 2.39 -16.61 -7.73
C SER A 62 1.23 -15.64 -7.97
N SER A 63 0.95 -14.71 -7.05
CA SER A 63 -0.05 -13.65 -7.27
C SER A 63 0.37 -12.68 -8.39
N GLY A 64 1.63 -12.75 -8.85
CA GLY A 64 2.16 -11.94 -9.95
C GLY A 64 2.25 -10.45 -9.61
N ILE A 65 2.24 -10.11 -8.32
CA ILE A 65 2.37 -8.74 -7.82
C ILE A 65 3.84 -8.50 -7.49
N ILE A 66 4.58 -7.89 -8.40
CA ILE A 66 5.95 -7.46 -8.12
C ILE A 66 5.86 -6.07 -7.48
N PRO A 67 6.23 -5.91 -6.19
CA PRO A 67 6.22 -4.60 -5.55
C PRO A 67 7.15 -3.65 -6.32
N ALA A 68 6.70 -2.41 -6.51
CA ALA A 68 7.48 -1.41 -7.23
C ALA A 68 8.66 -0.92 -6.37
N LEU A 69 9.85 -0.96 -6.96
CA LEU A 69 11.09 -0.45 -6.36
C LEU A 69 10.95 1.04 -6.00
N TYR A 70 11.70 1.47 -4.99
CA TYR A 70 11.74 2.87 -4.58
C TYR A 70 12.16 3.79 -5.75
N SER A 71 13.19 3.40 -6.51
CA SER A 71 13.68 4.16 -7.66
C SER A 71 12.61 4.41 -8.71
N ALA A 72 11.77 3.41 -9.03
CA ALA A 72 10.67 3.57 -9.98
C ALA A 72 9.64 4.60 -9.51
N ARG A 73 9.38 4.67 -8.20
CA ARG A 73 8.47 5.67 -7.62
C ARG A 73 9.05 7.08 -7.71
N VAL A 74 10.35 7.23 -7.45
CA VAL A 74 11.07 8.50 -7.58
C VAL A 74 11.07 8.98 -9.03
N VAL A 75 11.40 8.10 -9.98
CA VAL A 75 11.38 8.43 -11.41
C VAL A 75 9.98 8.84 -11.86
N ALA A 76 8.94 8.12 -11.44
CA ALA A 76 7.56 8.48 -11.76
C ALA A 76 7.19 9.87 -11.20
N PHE A 77 7.60 10.17 -9.97
CA PHE A 77 7.37 11.46 -9.34
C PHE A 77 8.10 12.61 -10.05
N ILE A 78 9.33 12.37 -10.53
CA ILE A 78 10.09 13.34 -11.34
C ILE A 78 9.35 13.64 -12.65
N PHE A 79 8.84 12.62 -13.34
CA PHE A 79 8.05 12.84 -14.56
C PHE A 79 6.75 13.60 -14.27
N ASP A 80 6.02 13.24 -13.22
CA ASP A 80 4.79 13.95 -12.84
C ASP A 80 5.08 15.43 -12.55
N TRP A 81 6.09 15.74 -11.74
CA TRP A 81 6.47 17.13 -11.42
C TRP A 81 7.03 17.88 -12.61
N GLY A 82 7.84 17.24 -13.45
CA GLY A 82 8.37 17.85 -14.67
C GLY A 82 7.27 18.27 -15.62
N ILE A 83 6.25 17.42 -15.80
CA ILE A 83 5.07 17.74 -16.62
C ILE A 83 4.27 18.88 -15.98
N ILE A 84 3.98 18.81 -14.68
CA ILE A 84 3.22 19.86 -13.98
C ILE A 84 3.94 21.22 -14.10
N VAL A 85 5.24 21.27 -13.81
CA VAL A 85 6.03 22.50 -13.89
C VAL A 85 6.08 23.05 -15.31
N ALA A 86 6.29 22.19 -16.32
CA ALA A 86 6.31 22.61 -17.72
C ALA A 86 4.95 23.18 -18.16
N CYS A 87 3.85 22.51 -17.80
CA CYS A 87 2.49 22.98 -18.09
C CYS A 87 2.19 24.31 -17.38
N THR A 88 2.55 24.45 -16.11
CA THR A 88 2.37 25.69 -15.35
C THR A 88 3.21 26.83 -15.94
N ALA A 89 4.49 26.60 -16.24
CA ALA A 89 5.37 27.62 -16.83
C ALA A 89 4.89 28.06 -18.23
N TYR A 90 4.43 27.12 -19.06
CA TYR A 90 3.82 27.44 -20.35
C TYR A 90 2.56 28.30 -20.18
N ALA A 91 1.66 27.91 -19.26
CA ALA A 91 0.46 28.69 -18.97
C ALA A 91 0.79 30.10 -18.44
N MET A 92 1.80 30.25 -17.58
CA MET A 92 2.27 31.56 -17.10
C MET A 92 2.76 32.46 -18.23
N ASN A 93 3.52 31.91 -19.19
CA ASN A 93 4.02 32.67 -20.35
C ASN A 93 2.89 33.15 -21.28
N GLN A 94 1.81 32.38 -21.43
CA GLN A 94 0.67 32.75 -22.27
C GLN A 94 -0.34 33.65 -21.56
N LEU A 95 -0.41 33.58 -20.22
CA LEU A 95 -1.42 34.24 -19.38
C LEU A 95 -0.78 35.25 -18.41
N VAL A 96 0.18 36.05 -18.89
CA VAL A 96 0.96 37.03 -18.10
C VAL A 96 0.10 37.92 -17.20
N ARG A 97 -1.16 38.18 -17.58
CA ARG A 97 -2.13 39.02 -16.86
C ARG A 97 -2.83 38.33 -15.67
N ILE A 98 -2.69 37.01 -15.49
CA ILE A 98 -3.38 36.19 -14.46
C ILE A 98 -2.36 35.37 -13.63
N SER A 99 -1.07 35.72 -13.69
CA SER A 99 0.03 34.94 -13.11
C SER A 99 -0.11 34.69 -11.61
N GLU A 100 -0.63 35.64 -10.83
CA GLU A 100 -0.82 35.49 -9.38
C GLU A 100 -1.88 34.45 -9.02
N PHE A 101 -3.03 34.47 -9.71
CA PHE A 101 -4.08 33.45 -9.50
C PHE A 101 -3.61 32.06 -9.91
N LEU A 102 -2.76 31.97 -10.95
CA LEU A 102 -2.23 30.70 -11.43
C LEU A 102 -1.31 30.03 -10.39
N LEU A 103 -0.53 30.83 -9.64
CA LEU A 103 0.30 30.31 -8.54
C LEU A 103 -0.52 29.73 -7.38
N LEU A 104 -1.72 30.27 -7.13
CA LEU A 104 -2.62 29.76 -6.09
C LEU A 104 -3.39 28.50 -6.56
N ILE A 105 -3.83 28.48 -7.81
CA ILE A 105 -4.68 27.41 -8.35
C ILE A 105 -3.86 26.19 -8.75
N ALA A 106 -2.64 26.36 -9.27
CA ALA A 106 -1.83 25.25 -9.79
C ALA A 106 -1.53 24.14 -8.74
N PRO A 107 -1.17 24.44 -7.48
CA PRO A 107 -0.97 23.41 -6.46
C PRO A 107 -2.26 22.63 -6.14
N LEU A 108 -3.40 23.32 -6.08
CA LEU A 108 -4.70 22.69 -5.85
C LEU A 108 -5.07 21.77 -7.01
N ALA A 109 -4.87 22.22 -8.24
CA ALA A 109 -5.09 21.43 -9.45
C ALA A 109 -4.17 20.20 -9.49
N ALA A 110 -2.89 20.35 -9.12
CA ALA A 110 -1.95 19.24 -9.01
C ALA A 110 -2.40 18.22 -7.93
N PHE A 111 -2.86 18.69 -6.78
CA PHE A 111 -3.36 17.83 -5.71
C PHE A 111 -4.59 17.02 -6.16
N LEU A 112 -5.54 17.68 -6.82
CA LEU A 112 -6.71 17.03 -7.42
C LEU A 112 -6.31 16.04 -8.52
N TYR A 113 -5.34 16.38 -9.36
CA TYR A 113 -4.77 15.48 -10.36
C TYR A 113 -4.27 14.17 -9.74
N PHE A 114 -3.49 14.25 -8.65
CA PHE A 114 -2.98 13.06 -7.97
C PHE A 114 -4.11 12.22 -7.36
N ILE A 115 -5.09 12.84 -6.70
CA ILE A 115 -6.21 12.13 -6.07
C ILE A 115 -7.08 11.45 -7.14
N LEU A 116 -7.50 12.19 -8.16
CA LEU A 116 -8.44 11.71 -9.17
C LEU A 116 -7.81 10.60 -10.02
N LEU A 117 -6.59 10.80 -10.53
CA LEU A 117 -5.95 9.78 -11.35
C LEU A 117 -5.60 8.52 -10.56
N THR A 118 -5.17 8.68 -9.30
CA THR A 118 -4.92 7.53 -8.43
C THR A 118 -6.22 6.79 -8.15
N SER A 119 -7.32 7.48 -7.85
CA SER A 119 -8.60 6.82 -7.57
C SER A 119 -9.24 6.16 -8.81
N LEU A 120 -9.13 6.80 -9.99
CA LEU A 120 -9.79 6.32 -11.21
C LEU A 120 -9.01 5.21 -11.91
N SER A 121 -7.68 5.25 -11.86
CA SER A 121 -6.84 4.35 -12.65
C SER A 121 -5.69 3.72 -11.89
N GLY A 122 -5.45 4.14 -10.63
CA GLY A 122 -4.27 3.76 -9.86
C GLY A 122 -2.98 4.39 -10.38
N ARG A 123 -3.02 5.22 -11.43
CA ARG A 123 -1.84 5.64 -12.19
C ARG A 123 -1.89 7.11 -12.55
N THR A 124 -0.81 7.83 -12.26
CA THR A 124 -0.52 9.15 -12.81
C THR A 124 0.21 9.00 -14.15
N ILE A 125 0.45 10.10 -14.86
CA ILE A 125 1.16 10.07 -16.15
C ILE A 125 2.60 9.56 -15.96
N GLY A 126 3.30 10.01 -14.92
CA GLY A 126 4.62 9.50 -14.57
C GLY A 126 4.60 8.02 -14.23
N LYS A 127 3.59 7.55 -13.49
CA LYS A 127 3.43 6.12 -13.20
C LYS A 127 3.06 5.30 -14.44
N LEU A 128 2.37 5.89 -15.41
CA LEU A 128 2.10 5.28 -16.71
C LEU A 128 3.41 5.06 -17.47
N ILE A 129 4.26 6.09 -17.54
CA ILE A 129 5.58 6.05 -18.21
C ILE A 129 6.49 4.98 -17.59
N VAL A 130 6.53 4.91 -16.25
CA VAL A 130 7.41 3.97 -15.52
C VAL A 130 6.83 2.55 -15.44
N GLY A 131 5.57 2.34 -15.83
CA GLY A 131 4.96 1.00 -15.78
C GLY A 131 4.54 0.55 -14.37
N ILE A 132 4.25 1.49 -13.47
CA ILE A 132 3.80 1.18 -12.10
C ILE A 132 2.34 1.59 -11.89
N GLN A 133 1.70 1.00 -10.88
CA GLN A 133 0.32 1.28 -10.51
C GLN A 133 0.11 1.15 -9.00
N VAL A 134 -0.78 1.99 -8.47
CA VAL A 134 -1.29 1.94 -7.11
C VAL A 134 -2.53 1.06 -7.08
N VAL A 135 -2.57 0.11 -6.16
CA VAL A 135 -3.73 -0.76 -5.92
C VAL A 135 -4.16 -0.65 -4.46
N GLY A 136 -5.46 -0.78 -4.22
CA GLY A 136 -6.06 -0.81 -2.88
C GLY A 136 -6.15 -2.22 -2.33
N GLY A 137 -5.78 -2.39 -1.05
CA GLY A 137 -5.94 -3.65 -0.33
C GLY A 137 -5.18 -4.85 -0.92
N LYS A 138 -5.51 -6.06 -0.47
CA LYS A 138 -4.86 -7.31 -0.92
C LYS A 138 -5.35 -7.82 -2.30
N LYS A 139 -6.35 -7.18 -2.93
CA LYS A 139 -7.11 -7.74 -4.07
C LYS A 139 -6.82 -7.11 -5.45
N LYS A 140 -5.75 -6.32 -5.61
CA LYS A 140 -5.43 -5.59 -6.88
C LYS A 140 -6.55 -4.64 -7.36
N GLU A 141 -7.44 -4.24 -6.48
CA GLU A 141 -8.53 -3.33 -6.85
C GLU A 141 -8.00 -1.90 -6.99
N LEU A 142 -8.72 -1.06 -7.73
CA LEU A 142 -8.43 0.37 -7.78
C LEU A 142 -8.59 0.97 -6.37
N PRO A 143 -7.69 1.88 -5.96
CA PRO A 143 -7.81 2.51 -4.65
C PRO A 143 -9.08 3.37 -4.61
N SER A 144 -9.76 3.37 -3.46
CA SER A 144 -10.95 4.21 -3.30
C SER A 144 -10.57 5.69 -3.28
N LEU A 145 -11.56 6.57 -3.48
CA LEU A 145 -11.36 8.02 -3.38
C LEU A 145 -10.81 8.40 -2.00
N PHE A 146 -11.37 7.80 -0.94
CA PHE A 146 -10.90 8.02 0.43
C PHE A 146 -9.45 7.58 0.62
N GLN A 147 -9.07 6.39 0.13
CA GLN A 147 -7.68 5.93 0.16
C GLN A 147 -6.75 6.90 -0.58
N SER A 148 -7.18 7.40 -1.73
CA SER A 148 -6.40 8.34 -2.55
C SER A 148 -6.23 9.70 -1.87
N ILE A 149 -7.25 10.19 -1.16
CA ILE A 149 -7.18 11.42 -0.35
C ILE A 149 -6.22 11.23 0.82
N VAL A 150 -6.42 10.19 1.64
CA VAL A 150 -5.57 9.90 2.80
C VAL A 150 -4.12 9.74 2.36
N ARG A 151 -3.88 9.00 1.28
CA ARG A 151 -2.55 8.84 0.67
C ARG A 151 -1.92 10.19 0.31
N SER A 152 -2.67 11.08 -0.32
CA SER A 152 -2.16 12.38 -0.77
C SER A 152 -1.84 13.32 0.41
N ILE A 153 -2.68 13.33 1.44
CA ILE A 153 -2.43 14.10 2.68
C ILE A 153 -1.21 13.55 3.41
N MET A 154 -1.13 12.23 3.59
CA MET A 154 0.01 11.59 4.26
C MET A 154 1.31 11.74 3.47
N MET A 155 1.23 11.92 2.15
CA MET A 155 2.38 12.23 1.33
C MET A 155 2.96 13.60 1.69
N ILE A 156 2.12 14.62 1.89
CA ILE A 156 2.55 15.95 2.37
C ILE A 156 3.23 15.83 3.75
N ILE A 157 2.61 15.08 4.67
CA ILE A 157 3.19 14.83 6.00
C ILE A 157 4.54 14.09 5.88
N SER A 158 4.63 13.11 4.99
CA SER A 158 5.88 12.37 4.75
C SER A 158 7.02 13.27 4.24
N PHE A 159 6.69 14.31 3.47
CA PHE A 159 7.66 15.33 3.06
C PHE A 159 8.08 16.23 4.22
N LEU A 160 7.17 16.60 5.10
CA LEU A 160 7.45 17.44 6.27
C LEU A 160 8.41 16.76 7.26
N PHE A 161 8.34 15.44 7.40
CA PHE A 161 9.26 14.64 8.21
C PHE A 161 10.53 14.21 7.44
N LEU A 162 11.23 15.16 6.81
CA LEU A 162 12.52 14.93 6.12
C LEU A 162 12.51 13.77 5.11
N PHE A 163 11.41 13.61 4.36
CA PHE A 163 11.24 12.50 3.41
C PHE A 163 11.29 11.10 4.03
N ALA A 164 11.31 10.96 5.37
CA ALA A 164 11.46 9.67 6.04
C ALA A 164 10.33 8.70 5.65
N GLY A 165 9.10 9.21 5.55
CA GLY A 165 7.95 8.41 5.10
C GLY A 165 8.00 8.00 3.63
N VAL A 166 8.79 8.69 2.81
CA VAL A 166 9.03 8.39 1.40
C VAL A 166 10.17 7.38 1.24
N ILE A 167 11.18 7.42 2.11
CA ILE A 167 12.36 6.52 2.12
C ILE A 167 12.04 5.16 2.77
N ALA A 168 11.00 5.10 3.62
CA ALA A 168 10.53 3.88 4.28
C ALA A 168 10.49 2.60 3.41
N PRO A 169 10.07 2.62 2.12
CA PRO A 169 10.10 1.45 1.24
C PRO A 169 11.46 0.75 1.09
N ILE A 170 12.57 1.44 1.35
CA ILE A 170 13.92 0.86 1.25
C ILE A 170 14.18 -0.14 2.38
N TYR A 171 13.63 0.12 3.57
CA TYR A 171 13.86 -0.67 4.78
C TYR A 171 12.67 -1.58 5.13
N ASP A 172 11.55 -1.40 4.43
CA ASP A 172 10.30 -2.10 4.67
C ASP A 172 10.24 -3.38 3.81
N PRO A 173 10.06 -4.58 4.39
CA PRO A 173 10.01 -5.83 3.62
C PRO A 173 8.82 -5.88 2.64
N ASP A 174 7.78 -5.09 2.89
CA ASP A 174 6.65 -4.95 1.97
C ASP A 174 6.85 -3.85 0.91
N CYS A 175 7.99 -3.15 0.93
CA CYS A 175 8.31 -2.00 0.06
C CYS A 175 7.22 -0.89 0.11
N ARG A 176 6.64 -0.60 1.29
CA ARG A 176 5.55 0.39 1.43
C ARG A 176 6.05 1.69 2.05
N ALA A 177 5.54 2.82 1.52
CA ALA A 177 5.77 4.12 2.12
C ALA A 177 4.79 4.33 3.30
N TRP A 178 5.06 5.28 4.20
CA TRP A 178 4.14 5.56 5.32
C TRP A 178 2.74 5.93 4.84
N HIS A 179 2.67 6.77 3.82
CA HIS A 179 1.40 7.15 3.19
C HIS A 179 0.69 5.98 2.52
N ASP A 180 1.42 4.98 2.03
CA ASP A 180 0.83 3.76 1.47
C ASP A 180 0.26 2.88 2.58
N ARG A 181 1.03 2.71 3.66
CA ARG A 181 0.69 1.87 4.81
C ARG A 181 -0.55 2.41 5.52
N ILE A 182 -0.62 3.71 5.74
CA ILE A 182 -1.78 4.38 6.37
C ILE A 182 -3.00 4.33 5.45
N ALA A 183 -2.83 4.54 4.15
CA ALA A 183 -3.93 4.47 3.19
C ALA A 183 -4.35 3.03 2.83
N GLY A 184 -3.64 2.00 3.28
CA GLY A 184 -3.90 0.61 2.90
C GLY A 184 -3.70 0.35 1.40
N THR A 185 -2.77 1.06 0.76
CA THR A 185 -2.47 0.93 -0.66
C THR A 185 -1.10 0.30 -0.91
N TYR A 186 -0.88 -0.21 -2.12
CA TYR A 186 0.36 -0.84 -2.57
C TYR A 186 0.74 -0.28 -3.92
N VAL A 187 2.04 -0.16 -4.20
CA VAL A 187 2.52 0.20 -5.54
C VAL A 187 3.24 -0.99 -6.13
N ILE A 188 2.80 -1.38 -7.34
CA ILE A 188 3.19 -2.64 -7.98
C ILE A 188 3.57 -2.35 -9.43
N TYR A 189 4.45 -3.17 -10.02
CA TYR A 189 4.68 -3.14 -11.46
C TYR A 189 3.45 -3.68 -12.19
N LYS A 190 3.05 -2.99 -13.25
CA LYS A 190 2.00 -3.44 -14.16
C LYS A 190 2.71 -4.08 -15.36
N ARG A 191 2.60 -5.41 -15.49
CA ARG A 191 2.93 -6.13 -16.73
C ARG A 191 1.87 -5.86 -17.78
#